data_AF-A0AAT9I053-F1
#
_entry.id   AF-A0AAT9I053-F1
#
_cell.length_a   1.000
_cell.length_b   1.000
_cell.length_c   1.000
_cell.angle_alpha   90.00
_cell.angle_beta   90.00
_cell.angle_gamma   90.00
#
_symmetry.space_group_name_H-M   'P 1'
#
loop_
_entity.id
_entity.type
_entity.pdbx_description
1 polymer ?
#
loop_
_entity_poly.entity_id
_entity_poly.type
_entity_poly.pdbx_seq_one_letter_code
_entity_poly.pdbx_strand_id
1 'polypeptide(L)'
;MTSTDIVLAPSRPVARQMETVTTRTGMRLSASAARWFEESVPRSSRDARAWRWQEYAQWCSDVDWHTAERGAVASFIAALADRGHPVKTLQAMSGTLRGMRALDGSPLDAEELKAIEGVIRGRAKHEAKGIEGVRPGPLKADGVTPEDLRRMVATLNVSTPRGAGTRSPCCSTGGWPGGAASPPPSTSMTSVSSPWS
;
A
#
# COMPACT_ATOMS: atom_id res chain seq x y z
N MET A 1 -34.72 -67.06 -30.90
CA MET A 1 -34.27 -65.67 -31.16
C MET A 1 -33.95 -65.05 -29.81
N THR A 2 -32.69 -65.09 -29.39
CA THR A 2 -32.21 -64.49 -28.13
C THR A 2 -31.55 -63.16 -28.45
N SER A 3 -32.25 -62.06 -28.13
CA SER A 3 -31.73 -60.70 -28.25
C SER A 3 -30.77 -60.44 -27.11
N THR A 4 -29.50 -60.16 -27.43
CA THR A 4 -28.49 -59.79 -26.45
C THR A 4 -28.44 -58.27 -26.39
N ASP A 5 -29.05 -57.68 -25.36
CA ASP A 5 -28.92 -56.26 -25.07
C ASP A 5 -27.50 -55.97 -24.54
N ILE A 6 -26.73 -55.23 -25.31
CA ILE A 6 -25.43 -54.70 -24.90
C ILE A 6 -25.70 -53.49 -24.02
N VAL A 7 -25.59 -53.66 -22.71
CA VAL A 7 -25.62 -52.56 -21.74
C VAL A 7 -24.31 -51.78 -21.84
N LEU A 8 -24.36 -50.61 -22.49
CA LEU A 8 -23.27 -49.65 -22.53
C LEU A 8 -23.06 -49.07 -21.13
N ALA A 9 -21.90 -49.31 -20.52
CA ALA A 9 -21.57 -48.75 -19.22
C ALA A 9 -21.54 -47.20 -19.28
N PRO A 10 -22.06 -46.49 -18.26
CA PRO A 10 -22.00 -45.04 -18.21
C PRO A 10 -20.54 -44.60 -18.13
N SER A 11 -20.09 -43.90 -19.16
CA SER A 11 -18.78 -43.24 -19.20
C SER A 11 -18.61 -42.35 -17.98
N ARG A 12 -17.64 -42.68 -17.12
CA ARG A 12 -17.23 -41.84 -15.98
C ARG A 12 -17.01 -40.41 -16.49
N PRO A 13 -17.55 -39.38 -15.82
CA PRO A 13 -17.21 -38.01 -16.18
C PRO A 13 -15.71 -37.85 -16.05
N VAL A 14 -15.06 -37.41 -17.13
CA VAL A 14 -13.64 -37.06 -17.16
C VAL A 14 -13.42 -36.07 -16.03
N ALA A 15 -12.69 -36.48 -14.99
CA ALA A 15 -12.32 -35.59 -13.90
C ALA A 15 -11.57 -34.41 -14.54
N ARG A 16 -12.22 -33.25 -14.56
CA ARG A 16 -11.64 -32.02 -15.11
C ARG A 16 -10.36 -31.79 -14.32
N GLN A 17 -9.20 -31.98 -14.95
CA GLN A 17 -7.93 -31.70 -14.31
C GLN A 17 -7.94 -30.23 -13.93
N MET A 18 -8.04 -29.98 -12.63
CA MET A 18 -8.09 -28.65 -12.07
C MET A 18 -6.65 -28.20 -11.94
N GLU A 19 -6.24 -27.26 -12.79
CA GLU A 19 -4.91 -26.69 -12.74
C GLU A 19 -4.68 -26.07 -11.36
N THR A 20 -3.61 -26.50 -10.69
CA THR A 20 -3.25 -26.03 -9.35
C THR A 20 -1.96 -25.24 -9.37
N VAL A 21 -1.96 -24.09 -8.69
CA VAL A 21 -0.79 -23.24 -8.46
C VAL A 21 -0.38 -23.38 -7.00
N THR A 22 0.92 -23.50 -6.74
CA THR A 22 1.47 -23.52 -5.38
C THR A 22 1.97 -22.13 -5.01
N THR A 23 1.50 -21.57 -3.91
CA THR A 23 1.97 -20.26 -3.39
C THR A 23 3.39 -20.39 -2.82
N ARG A 24 4.05 -19.26 -2.55
CA ARG A 24 5.35 -19.21 -1.84
C ARG A 24 5.31 -19.95 -0.48
N THR A 25 4.16 -19.96 0.18
CA THR A 25 3.95 -20.64 1.47
C THR A 25 3.61 -22.13 1.33
N GLY A 26 3.65 -22.70 0.13
CA GLY A 26 3.32 -24.10 -0.13
C GLY A 26 1.82 -24.39 -0.22
N MET A 27 0.95 -23.38 -0.10
CA MET A 27 -0.50 -23.56 -0.23
C MET A 27 -0.86 -23.85 -1.69
N ARG A 28 -1.64 -24.91 -1.92
CA ARG A 28 -2.17 -25.23 -3.25
C ARG A 28 -3.50 -24.50 -3.48
N LEU A 29 -3.55 -23.69 -4.52
CA LEU A 29 -4.74 -23.00 -4.99
C LEU A 29 -5.13 -23.53 -6.37
N SER A 30 -6.41 -23.43 -6.71
CA SER A 30 -6.80 -23.55 -8.12
C SER A 30 -6.31 -22.35 -8.91
N ALA A 31 -6.03 -22.51 -10.20
CA ALA A 31 -5.66 -21.40 -11.08
C ALA A 31 -6.69 -20.25 -11.04
N SER A 32 -7.99 -20.59 -11.01
CA SER A 32 -9.06 -19.60 -10.88
C SER A 32 -9.01 -18.85 -9.55
N ALA A 33 -8.76 -19.54 -8.44
CA ALA A 33 -8.64 -18.90 -7.12
C ALA A 33 -7.38 -18.03 -7.04
N ALA A 34 -6.25 -18.48 -7.60
CA ALA A 34 -5.03 -17.70 -7.68
C ALA A 34 -5.23 -16.41 -8.50
N ARG A 35 -5.92 -16.49 -9.64
CA ARG A 35 -6.26 -15.32 -10.47
C ARG A 35 -7.14 -14.33 -9.71
N TRP A 36 -8.24 -14.79 -9.10
CA TRP A 36 -9.10 -13.93 -8.30
C TRP A 36 -8.36 -13.31 -7.12
N PHE A 37 -7.46 -14.06 -6.50
CA PHE A 37 -6.62 -13.55 -5.42
C PHE A 37 -5.68 -12.44 -5.93
N GLU A 38 -5.03 -12.62 -7.08
CA GLU A 38 -4.16 -11.62 -7.68
C GLU A 38 -4.91 -10.36 -8.12
N GLU A 39 -6.08 -10.52 -8.74
CA GLU A 39 -6.93 -9.43 -9.21
C GLU A 39 -7.63 -8.68 -8.06
N SER A 40 -7.85 -9.35 -6.92
CA SER A 40 -8.52 -8.76 -5.75
C SER A 40 -7.71 -7.66 -5.06
N VAL A 41 -6.39 -7.60 -5.29
CA VAL A 41 -5.52 -6.60 -4.68
C VAL A 41 -5.08 -5.57 -5.72
N PRO A 42 -5.62 -4.33 -5.67
CA PRO A 42 -5.21 -3.26 -6.57
C PRO A 42 -3.69 -3.04 -6.55
N ARG A 43 -3.11 -2.68 -7.70
CA ARG A 43 -1.68 -2.39 -7.82
C ARG A 43 -1.21 -1.35 -6.79
N SER A 44 -1.99 -0.29 -6.58
CA SER A 44 -1.73 0.73 -5.56
C SER A 44 -1.61 0.17 -4.14
N SER A 45 -2.37 -0.87 -3.81
CA SER A 45 -2.28 -1.55 -2.52
C SER A 45 -1.01 -2.42 -2.43
N ARG A 46 -0.59 -3.04 -3.53
CA ARG A 46 0.69 -3.78 -3.59
C ARG A 46 1.87 -2.83 -3.43
N ASP A 47 1.88 -1.73 -4.16
CA ASP A 47 2.94 -0.72 -4.10
C ASP A 47 3.03 -0.11 -2.70
N ALA A 48 1.88 0.19 -2.07
CA ALA A 48 1.85 0.67 -0.68
C ALA A 48 2.42 -0.37 0.31
N ARG A 49 2.16 -1.67 0.12
CA ARG A 49 2.76 -2.71 0.97
C ARG A 49 4.27 -2.80 0.78
N ALA A 50 4.74 -2.75 -0.48
CA ALA A 50 6.16 -2.76 -0.80
C ALA A 50 6.89 -1.56 -0.19
N TRP A 51 6.32 -0.36 -0.31
CA TRP A 51 6.88 0.85 0.29
C TRP A 51 6.98 0.75 1.82
N ARG A 52 5.91 0.30 2.51
CA ARG A 52 5.95 0.12 3.98
C ARG A 52 6.99 -0.89 4.43
N TRP A 53 7.19 -1.95 3.64
CA TRP A 53 8.24 -2.94 3.91
C TRP A 53 9.64 -2.34 3.73
N GLN A 54 9.86 -1.57 2.66
CA GLN A 54 11.13 -0.89 2.41
C GLN A 54 11.46 0.11 3.52
N GLU A 55 10.48 0.91 3.95
CA GLU A 55 10.65 1.87 5.05
C GLU A 55 11.10 1.17 6.35
N TYR A 56 10.46 0.05 6.68
CA TYR A 56 10.82 -0.77 7.83
C TYR A 56 12.22 -1.38 7.68
N ALA A 57 12.54 -1.97 6.54
CA ALA A 57 13.83 -2.60 6.29
C ALA A 57 14.98 -1.58 6.30
N GLN A 58 14.74 -0.38 5.80
CA GLN A 58 15.69 0.73 5.87
C GLN A 58 15.91 1.16 7.32
N TRP A 59 14.83 1.38 8.08
CA TRP A 59 14.96 1.71 9.50
C TRP A 59 15.73 0.65 10.27
N CYS A 60 15.43 -0.63 10.06
CA CYS A 60 16.18 -1.74 10.65
C CYS A 60 17.68 -1.65 10.33
N SER A 61 18.03 -1.36 9.09
CA SER A 61 19.43 -1.21 8.67
C SER A 61 20.09 0.00 9.34
N ASP A 62 19.37 1.11 9.48
CA ASP A 62 19.88 2.36 10.06
C ASP A 62 20.16 2.25 11.57
N VAL A 63 19.38 1.41 12.27
CA VAL A 63 19.51 1.23 13.73
C VAL A 63 20.11 -0.12 14.13
N ASP A 64 20.68 -0.87 13.18
CA ASP A 64 21.30 -2.20 13.39
C ASP A 64 20.36 -3.24 14.02
N TRP A 65 19.12 -3.30 13.55
CA TRP A 65 18.15 -4.34 13.88
C TRP A 65 18.02 -5.33 12.73
N HIS A 66 17.87 -6.61 13.04
CA HIS A 66 17.51 -7.58 12.01
C HIS A 66 16.00 -7.50 11.71
N THR A 67 15.61 -7.48 10.44
CA THR A 67 14.19 -7.38 10.02
C THR A 67 13.33 -8.52 10.57
N ALA A 68 13.96 -9.65 10.88
CA ALA A 68 13.29 -10.81 11.46
C ALA A 68 13.30 -10.89 13.00
N GLU A 69 13.95 -9.95 13.68
CA GLU A 69 14.15 -9.96 15.13
C GLU A 69 12.86 -9.73 15.92
N ARG A 70 12.75 -10.34 17.11
CA ARG A 70 11.60 -10.12 18.01
C ARG A 70 11.63 -8.69 18.52
N GLY A 71 10.49 -8.01 18.45
CA GLY A 71 10.34 -6.63 18.89
C GLY A 71 10.73 -5.58 17.85
N ALA A 72 11.30 -5.98 16.70
CA ALA A 72 11.73 -5.04 15.66
C ALA A 72 10.56 -4.22 15.12
N VAL A 73 9.42 -4.87 14.92
CA VAL A 73 8.21 -4.18 14.45
C VAL A 73 7.67 -3.27 15.54
N ALA A 74 7.65 -3.71 16.80
CA ALA A 74 7.21 -2.87 17.92
C ALA A 74 8.07 -1.60 18.07
N SER A 75 9.39 -1.75 18.00
CA SER A 75 10.35 -0.65 18.07
C SER A 75 10.23 0.31 16.88
N PHE A 76 10.06 -0.20 15.67
CA PHE A 76 9.80 0.63 14.49
C PHE A 76 8.51 1.45 14.64
N ILE A 77 7.42 0.81 15.08
CA ILE A 77 6.13 1.49 15.30
C ILE A 77 6.25 2.55 16.41
N ALA A 78 7.03 2.30 17.45
CA ALA A 78 7.34 3.29 18.48
C ALA A 78 8.10 4.48 17.91
N ALA A 79 9.15 4.26 17.11
CA ALA A 79 9.90 5.33 16.46
C ALA A 79 9.00 6.21 15.56
N LEU A 80 8.05 5.62 14.84
CA LEU A 80 7.05 6.38 14.07
C LEU A 80 6.09 7.16 14.99
N ALA A 81 5.67 6.58 16.11
CA ALA A 81 4.82 7.27 17.08
C ALA A 81 5.53 8.48 17.71
N ASP A 82 6.82 8.35 18.01
CA ASP A 82 7.67 9.42 18.57
C ASP A 82 7.88 10.56 17.57
N ARG A 83 8.01 10.26 16.27
CA ARG A 83 7.98 11.25 15.18
C ARG A 83 6.60 11.88 14.96
N GLY A 84 5.58 11.40 15.67
CA GLY A 84 4.23 11.93 15.65
C GLY A 84 3.37 11.50 14.47
N HIS A 85 3.68 10.36 13.84
CA HIS A 85 2.80 9.80 12.82
C HIS A 85 1.39 9.54 13.39
N PRO A 86 0.33 9.73 12.58
CA PRO A 86 -1.03 9.57 13.06
C PRO A 86 -1.36 8.09 13.32
N VAL A 87 -2.24 7.83 14.28
CA VAL A 87 -2.68 6.46 14.65
C VAL A 87 -3.05 5.58 13.45
N LYS A 88 -3.80 6.14 12.47
CA LYS A 88 -4.19 5.39 11.27
C LYS A 88 -3.00 4.92 10.43
N THR A 89 -1.93 5.72 10.37
CA THR A 89 -0.68 5.32 9.69
C THR A 89 0.02 4.21 10.44
N LEU A 90 0.10 4.29 11.78
CA LEU A 90 0.69 3.24 12.61
C LEU A 90 -0.06 1.90 12.45
N GLN A 91 -1.39 1.94 12.39
CA GLN A 91 -2.23 0.77 12.14
C GLN A 91 -2.02 0.17 10.75
N ALA A 92 -1.89 1.00 9.72
CA ALA A 92 -1.62 0.53 8.35
C ALA A 92 -0.21 -0.08 8.22
N MET A 93 0.77 0.50 8.90
CA MET A 93 2.14 -0.04 9.01
C MET A 93 2.13 -1.39 9.72
N SER A 94 1.57 -1.47 10.94
CA SER A 94 1.57 -2.71 11.72
C SER A 94 0.83 -3.85 11.02
N GLY A 95 -0.33 -3.58 10.41
CA GLY A 95 -1.08 -4.58 9.65
C GLY A 95 -0.31 -5.12 8.45
N THR A 96 0.42 -4.25 7.74
CA THR A 96 1.26 -4.66 6.61
C THR A 96 2.43 -5.51 7.08
N LEU A 97 3.18 -5.05 8.08
CA LEU A 97 4.37 -5.74 8.58
C LEU A 97 4.03 -7.09 9.20
N ARG A 98 2.91 -7.20 9.92
CA ARG A 98 2.40 -8.48 10.42
C ARG A 98 2.18 -9.49 9.29
N GLY A 99 1.57 -9.05 8.19
CA GLY A 99 1.35 -9.89 7.01
C GLY A 99 2.67 -10.31 6.35
N MET A 100 3.58 -9.36 6.14
CA MET A 100 4.88 -9.64 5.49
C MET A 100 5.75 -10.58 6.34
N ARG A 101 5.82 -10.36 7.66
CA ARG A 101 6.56 -11.21 8.61
C ARG A 101 6.04 -12.65 8.62
N ALA A 102 4.73 -12.82 8.56
CA ALA A 102 4.12 -14.16 8.45
C ALA A 102 4.49 -14.86 7.11
N LEU A 103 4.54 -14.11 6.01
CA LEU A 103 4.93 -14.64 4.70
C LEU A 103 6.42 -15.00 4.63
N ASP A 104 7.27 -14.27 5.37
CA ASP A 104 8.70 -14.52 5.47
C ASP A 104 9.06 -15.57 6.55
N GLY A 105 8.08 -16.33 7.03
CA GLY A 105 8.29 -17.47 7.94
C GLY A 105 8.63 -17.07 9.38
N SER A 106 8.43 -15.81 9.74
CA SER A 106 8.82 -15.25 11.04
C SER A 106 7.68 -14.40 11.64
N PRO A 107 6.52 -15.03 11.95
CA PRO A 107 5.33 -14.33 12.40
C PRO A 107 5.55 -13.61 13.74
N LEU A 108 4.85 -12.49 13.91
CA LEU A 108 4.86 -11.75 15.19
C LEU A 108 4.16 -12.57 16.27
N ASP A 109 4.80 -12.68 17.43
CA ASP A 109 4.23 -13.37 18.58
C ASP A 109 3.24 -12.49 19.37
N ALA A 110 2.56 -13.08 20.35
CA ALA A 110 1.53 -12.40 21.14
C ALA A 110 2.08 -11.24 22.00
N GLU A 111 3.31 -11.33 22.46
CA GLU A 111 3.96 -10.30 23.27
C GLU A 111 4.30 -9.07 22.40
N GLU A 112 4.87 -9.31 21.22
CA GLU A 112 5.17 -8.25 20.25
C GLU A 112 3.88 -7.58 19.74
N LEU A 113 2.82 -8.36 19.46
CA LEU A 113 1.51 -7.81 19.11
C LEU A 113 0.94 -6.91 20.22
N LYS A 114 1.03 -7.35 21.48
CA LYS A 114 0.60 -6.56 22.64
C LYS A 114 1.42 -5.28 22.79
N ALA A 115 2.72 -5.32 22.53
CA ALA A 115 3.59 -4.14 22.55
C ALA A 115 3.18 -3.12 21.47
N ILE A 116 2.95 -3.59 20.24
CA ILE A 116 2.47 -2.75 19.12
C ILE A 116 1.14 -2.07 19.48
N GLU A 117 0.18 -2.82 20.01
CA GLU A 117 -1.09 -2.26 20.47
C GLU A 117 -0.92 -1.23 21.59
N GLY A 118 0.01 -1.48 22.51
CA GLY A 118 0.38 -0.56 23.58
C GLY A 118 0.86 0.79 23.04
N VAL A 119 1.77 0.77 22.06
CA VAL A 119 2.30 1.98 21.40
C VAL A 119 1.18 2.75 20.70
N ILE A 120 0.37 2.07 19.88
CA ILE A 120 -0.73 2.70 19.14
C ILE A 120 -1.75 3.34 20.09
N ARG A 121 -2.10 2.65 21.19
CA ARG A 121 -3.00 3.18 22.21
C ARG A 121 -2.38 4.36 22.96
N GLY A 122 -1.08 4.31 23.23
CA GLY A 122 -0.31 5.41 23.80
C GLY A 122 -0.41 6.64 22.91
N ARG A 123 -0.10 6.50 21.62
CA ARG A 123 -0.22 7.59 20.63
C ARG A 123 -1.64 8.15 20.53
N ALA A 124 -2.66 7.29 20.50
CA ALA A 124 -4.05 7.72 20.48
C ALA A 124 -4.42 8.58 21.69
N LYS A 125 -3.92 8.24 22.88
CA LYS A 125 -4.08 9.07 24.09
C LYS A 125 -3.36 10.40 23.97
N HIS A 126 -2.16 10.42 23.38
CA HIS A 126 -1.41 11.66 23.14
C HIS A 126 -2.14 12.58 22.14
N GLU A 127 -2.68 12.03 21.05
CA GLU A 127 -3.49 12.77 20.08
C GLU A 127 -4.77 13.34 20.73
N ALA A 128 -5.46 12.56 21.55
CA ALA A 128 -6.70 12.98 22.20
C ALA A 128 -6.49 14.09 23.25
N LYS A 129 -5.33 14.14 23.91
CA LYS A 129 -5.00 15.18 24.90
C LYS A 129 -4.66 16.53 24.26
N GLY A 130 -4.58 16.60 22.92
CA GLY A 130 -4.24 17.84 22.23
C GLY A 130 -2.87 18.39 22.63
N ILE A 131 -1.94 17.51 23.08
CA ILE A 131 -0.55 17.91 23.35
C ILE A 131 0.03 18.32 21.99
N GLU A 132 0.00 19.63 21.78
CA GLU A 132 0.37 20.30 20.55
C GLU A 132 1.86 20.10 20.32
N GLY A 133 2.20 19.46 19.20
CA GLY A 133 3.58 19.20 18.83
C GLY A 133 3.72 18.58 17.45
N VAL A 134 2.74 17.78 17.01
CA VAL A 134 2.71 17.27 15.64
C VAL A 134 1.29 17.38 15.09
N ARG A 135 1.00 18.53 14.46
CA ARG A 135 -0.08 18.59 13.46
C ARG A 135 0.21 17.50 12.43
N PRO A 136 -0.79 16.76 11.91
CA PRO A 136 -0.58 15.87 10.78
C PRO A 136 -0.11 16.72 9.59
N GLY A 137 1.19 16.84 9.44
CA GLY A 137 1.81 17.53 8.31
C GLY A 137 1.79 16.60 7.11
N PRO A 138 1.62 17.12 5.89
CA PRO A 138 1.98 16.35 4.70
C PRO A 138 3.42 15.85 4.87
N LEU A 139 3.68 14.61 4.44
CA LEU A 139 4.99 13.95 4.44
C LEU A 139 6.11 14.99 4.28
N LYS A 140 6.90 15.20 5.33
CA LYS A 140 8.17 15.89 5.13
C LYS A 140 9.03 14.93 4.33
N ALA A 141 9.36 15.31 3.11
CA ALA A 141 10.53 14.76 2.44
C ALA A 141 11.73 15.32 3.20
N ASP A 142 12.10 14.66 4.31
CA ASP A 142 13.31 15.03 5.03
C ASP A 142 14.49 14.88 4.07
N GLY A 143 15.19 15.99 3.81
CA GLY A 143 16.33 16.05 2.89
C GLY A 143 16.09 16.76 1.56
N VAL A 144 14.86 17.23 1.25
CA VAL A 144 14.62 18.01 0.02
C VAL A 144 14.59 19.50 0.36
N THR A 145 15.64 20.23 -0.03
CA THR A 145 15.68 21.69 0.12
C THR A 145 14.83 22.38 -0.97
N PRO A 146 14.37 23.63 -0.76
CA PRO A 146 13.71 24.42 -1.81
C PRO A 146 14.55 24.51 -3.10
N GLU A 147 15.88 24.55 -2.99
CA GLU A 147 16.82 24.50 -4.10
C GLU A 147 16.80 23.17 -4.85
N ASP A 148 16.57 22.05 -4.16
CA ASP A 148 16.44 20.74 -4.80
C ASP A 148 15.13 20.61 -5.55
N LEU A 149 14.03 21.14 -4.99
CA LEU A 149 12.76 21.26 -5.70
C LEU A 149 12.88 22.15 -6.95
N ARG A 150 13.58 23.28 -6.85
CA ARG A 150 13.85 24.16 -8.00
C ARG A 150 14.65 23.45 -9.08
N ARG A 151 15.66 22.65 -8.71
CA ARG A 151 16.46 21.84 -9.66
C ARG A 151 15.62 20.74 -10.30
N MET A 152 14.77 20.04 -9.54
CA MET A 152 13.87 19.02 -10.08
C MET A 152 12.80 19.60 -11.01
N VAL A 153 12.27 20.78 -10.69
CA VAL A 153 11.30 21.49 -11.56
C VAL A 153 12.00 22.02 -12.82
N ALA A 154 13.27 22.41 -12.74
CA ALA A 154 14.05 22.87 -13.87
C ALA A 154 14.34 21.75 -14.90
N THR A 155 14.38 20.49 -14.48
CA THR A 155 14.57 19.34 -15.39
C THR A 155 13.27 18.82 -16.01
N LEU A 156 12.11 19.35 -15.62
CA LEU A 156 10.82 18.97 -16.23
C LEU A 156 10.72 19.51 -17.66
N ASN A 157 10.47 18.60 -18.61
CA ASN A 157 10.28 18.95 -20.02
C ASN A 157 8.93 19.66 -20.24
N VAL A 158 8.98 20.98 -20.33
CA VAL A 158 7.82 21.87 -20.52
C VAL A 158 7.16 21.75 -21.89
N SER A 159 7.79 21.07 -22.86
CA SER A 159 7.15 20.78 -24.15
C SER A 159 6.09 19.67 -24.06
N THR A 160 5.98 18.98 -22.91
CA THR A 160 4.92 18.00 -22.66
C THR A 160 3.81 18.60 -21.79
N PRO A 161 2.52 18.27 -22.04
CA PRO A 161 1.40 18.75 -21.23
C PRO A 161 1.55 18.42 -19.73
N ARG A 162 2.21 17.29 -19.42
CA ARG A 162 2.53 16.85 -18.06
C ARG A 162 3.60 17.72 -17.40
N GLY A 163 4.64 18.13 -18.13
CA GLY A 163 5.67 19.03 -17.63
C GLY A 163 5.17 20.48 -17.46
N ALA A 164 4.33 20.95 -18.38
CA ALA A 164 3.69 22.27 -18.28
C ALA A 164 2.68 22.36 -17.13
N GLY A 165 1.83 21.32 -16.97
CA GLY A 165 0.83 21.24 -15.90
C GLY A 165 1.41 21.09 -14.49
N THR A 166 2.66 20.63 -14.35
CA THR A 166 3.33 20.50 -13.04
C THR A 166 4.10 21.78 -12.67
N ARG A 167 4.57 22.56 -13.65
CA ARG A 167 5.32 23.81 -13.41
C ARG A 167 4.40 24.98 -13.03
N SER A 168 3.18 25.03 -13.57
CA SER A 168 2.25 26.14 -13.35
C SER A 168 1.71 26.25 -11.91
N PRO A 169 1.35 25.17 -11.19
CA PRO A 169 0.86 25.26 -9.82
C PRO A 169 1.96 25.54 -8.80
N CYS A 170 3.19 25.08 -9.04
CA CYS A 170 4.31 25.25 -8.10
C CYS A 170 4.81 26.69 -7.98
N CYS A 171 4.55 27.55 -8.97
CA CYS A 171 5.09 28.92 -9.00
C CYS A 171 4.03 30.03 -8.83
N SER A 172 2.73 29.74 -8.94
CA SER A 172 1.73 30.81 -9.18
C SER A 172 0.71 31.05 -8.07
N THR A 173 0.57 30.18 -7.07
CA THR A 173 -0.38 30.40 -5.97
C THR A 173 0.10 29.70 -4.71
N GLY A 174 0.53 30.47 -3.72
CA GLY A 174 0.63 30.00 -2.35
C GLY A 174 -0.76 29.61 -1.86
N GLY A 175 -1.04 28.31 -1.81
CA GLY A 175 -2.35 27.81 -1.44
C GLY A 175 -2.53 26.38 -1.92
N TRP A 176 -2.20 25.43 -1.05
CA TRP A 176 -2.66 24.06 -1.19
C TRP A 176 -4.18 24.01 -1.02
N PRO A 177 -4.98 23.52 -1.99
CA PRO A 177 -6.28 22.98 -1.66
C PRO A 177 -6.09 21.50 -1.35
N GLY A 178 -6.42 21.11 -0.12
CA GLY A 178 -6.57 19.70 0.25
C GLY A 178 -7.62 19.06 -0.65
N GLY A 179 -7.18 18.17 -1.53
CA GLY A 179 -8.03 17.37 -2.40
C GLY A 179 -7.30 16.09 -2.76
N ALA A 180 -7.95 14.94 -2.56
CA ALA A 180 -7.42 13.64 -2.93
C ALA A 180 -7.04 13.63 -4.42
N ALA A 181 -5.81 13.22 -4.74
CA ALA A 181 -5.35 13.04 -6.10
C ALA A 181 -5.92 11.73 -6.70
N SER A 182 -7.22 11.73 -6.98
CA SER A 182 -7.83 10.83 -7.95
C SER A 182 -8.17 11.65 -9.19
N PRO A 183 -7.80 11.22 -10.41
CA PRO A 183 -8.17 11.95 -11.61
C PRO A 183 -9.69 11.86 -11.84
N PRO A 184 -10.36 12.91 -12.34
CA PRO A 184 -11.69 12.73 -12.89
C PRO A 184 -11.61 11.84 -14.15
N PRO A 185 -12.54 10.89 -14.34
CA PRO A 185 -12.66 10.19 -15.61
C PRO A 185 -12.96 11.19 -16.73
N SER A 186 -12.39 10.94 -17.90
CA SER A 186 -12.52 11.69 -19.16
C SER A 186 -13.84 12.46 -19.28
N THR A 187 -13.79 13.77 -19.08
CA THR A 187 -14.81 14.68 -19.61
C THR A 187 -14.58 14.78 -21.11
N SER A 188 -15.49 14.18 -21.88
CA SER A 188 -15.64 14.39 -23.31
C SER A 188 -15.75 15.89 -23.61
N MET A 189 -14.93 16.37 -24.55
CA MET A 189 -15.03 17.71 -25.12
C MET A 189 -16.35 17.88 -25.87
N THR A 190 -17.43 18.27 -25.17
CA THR A 190 -18.60 18.86 -25.81
C THR A 190 -19.36 19.77 -24.83
N SER A 191 -18.74 20.90 -24.47
CA SER A 191 -19.48 22.11 -24.05
C SER A 191 -18.56 23.33 -24.11
N VAL A 192 -18.14 23.70 -25.32
CA VAL A 192 -17.88 25.12 -25.59
C VAL A 192 -19.25 25.73 -25.91
N SER A 193 -19.83 26.41 -24.93
CA SER A 193 -20.78 27.47 -25.19
C SER A 193 -20.18 28.72 -24.56
N SER A 194 -19.54 29.52 -25.41
CA SER A 194 -19.10 30.87 -25.07
C SER A 194 -20.29 31.75 -24.70
N PRO A 195 -20.04 32.82 -23.92
CA PRO A 195 -21.09 33.69 -23.40
C PRO A 195 -21.33 34.90 -24.33
N TRP A 196 -22.48 35.57 -24.15
CA TRP A 196 -22.90 36.88 -24.70
C TRP A 196 -23.59 36.90 -26.08
N SER A 197 -24.92 36.93 -26.06
CA SER A 197 -25.76 38.05 -26.56
C SER A 197 -27.17 37.93 -25.98
#